data_AF-A0A2C5ZXT3-F1
#
_entry.id   AF-A0A2C5ZXT3-F1
#
_cell.length_a   1.000
_cell.length_b   1.000
_cell.length_c   1.000
_cell.angle_alpha   90.00
_cell.angle_beta   90.00
_cell.angle_gamma   90.00
#
_symmetry.space_group_name_H-M   'P 1'
#
loop_
_entity.id
_entity.type
_entity.pdbx_description
1 polymer ?
#
loop_
_entity_poly.entity_id
_entity_poly.type
_entity_poly.pdbx_seq_one_letter_code
_entity_poly.pdbx_strand_id
1 'polypeptide(L)'
;MDSTYDYAEDDEWDEDEANWNGEEETTQDEAAETKDESKAYLEFLNDEAQKFSRATDDGEADELGEDSVLLESPLDKIEPYQLFKAILMTMQQEQPQFYANLAGHLSAEDQGMIQSIMTKADEIAAQQAQQAQLLAQQGQLPPNSAPAS
;
A
#
# COMPACT_ATOMS: atom_id res chain seq x y z
N MET A 1 -17.17 -8.21 38.30
CA MET A 1 -17.77 -9.22 37.41
C MET A 1 -16.62 -9.95 36.78
N ASP A 2 -16.38 -11.15 37.27
CA ASP A 2 -15.38 -12.09 36.78
C ASP A 2 -16.06 -12.87 35.65
N SER A 3 -15.70 -12.58 34.40
CA SER A 3 -16.18 -13.31 33.24
C SER A 3 -15.12 -14.34 32.89
N THR A 4 -15.26 -15.52 33.52
CA THR A 4 -14.61 -16.75 33.11
C THR A 4 -14.95 -16.98 31.63
N TYR A 5 -13.93 -17.05 30.78
CA TYR A 5 -14.12 -17.44 29.39
C TYR A 5 -14.45 -18.94 29.38
N ASP A 6 -15.71 -19.24 29.07
CA ASP A 6 -16.22 -20.59 28.91
C ASP A 6 -15.74 -21.13 27.55
N TYR A 7 -14.60 -21.82 27.57
CA TYR A 7 -14.00 -22.49 26.41
C TYR A 7 -14.61 -23.89 26.26
N ALA A 8 -15.93 -23.97 26.17
CA ALA A 8 -16.63 -25.25 26.10
C ALA A 8 -18.02 -25.14 25.44
N GLU A 9 -18.09 -24.72 24.18
CA GLU A 9 -19.18 -25.17 23.30
C GLU A 9 -18.82 -24.98 21.83
N ASP A 10 -18.90 -26.09 21.10
CA ASP A 10 -19.00 -26.25 19.64
C ASP A 10 -17.87 -25.76 18.74
N ASP A 11 -16.81 -26.56 18.81
CA ASP A 11 -16.08 -27.07 17.65
C ASP A 11 -17.02 -27.85 16.68
N GLU A 12 -18.02 -27.18 16.08
CA GLU A 12 -18.85 -27.70 14.99
C GLU A 12 -18.56 -26.91 13.70
N TRP A 13 -17.29 -26.87 13.34
CA TRP A 13 -16.96 -26.76 11.92
C TRP A 13 -17.42 -28.07 11.29
N ASP A 14 -18.64 -28.08 10.73
CA ASP A 14 -19.20 -29.19 9.95
C ASP A 14 -18.10 -29.75 9.04
N GLU A 15 -17.59 -30.95 9.38
CA GLU A 15 -16.58 -31.66 8.58
C GLU A 15 -17.11 -31.98 7.17
N ASP A 16 -18.43 -31.87 6.96
CA ASP A 16 -19.11 -32.05 5.68
C ASP A 16 -18.99 -30.82 4.74
N GLU A 17 -18.82 -29.60 5.25
CA GLU A 17 -18.65 -28.38 4.42
C GLU A 17 -17.19 -28.23 3.92
N ALA A 18 -16.26 -29.04 4.43
CA ALA A 18 -14.89 -29.15 3.93
C ALA A 18 -14.76 -30.14 2.76
N ASN A 19 -15.87 -30.63 2.19
CA ASN A 19 -15.83 -31.49 1.01
C ASN A 19 -15.64 -30.66 -0.28
N TRP A 20 -14.41 -30.22 -0.53
CA TRP A 20 -13.98 -29.65 -1.82
C TRP A 20 -13.90 -30.68 -2.96
N ASN A 21 -14.46 -31.87 -2.81
CA ASN A 21 -14.70 -32.76 -3.95
C ASN A 21 -16.10 -32.46 -4.49
N GLY A 22 -16.18 -31.40 -5.31
CA GLY A 22 -17.27 -31.23 -6.24
C GLY A 22 -17.43 -32.52 -7.05
N GLU A 23 -18.62 -33.09 -6.93
CA GLU A 23 -19.01 -34.37 -7.50
C GLU A 23 -18.51 -34.53 -8.94
N GLU A 24 -17.76 -35.60 -9.15
CA GLU A 24 -17.26 -36.07 -10.45
C GLU A 24 -18.44 -36.62 -11.28
N GLU A 25 -19.35 -35.75 -11.74
CA GLU A 25 -20.38 -36.10 -12.71
C GLU A 25 -20.03 -35.56 -14.10
N THR A 26 -19.19 -36.33 -14.79
CA THR A 26 -19.23 -36.59 -16.24
C THR A 26 -19.68 -35.43 -17.15
N THR A 27 -18.75 -34.52 -17.47
CA THR A 27 -18.70 -33.87 -18.80
C THR A 27 -17.37 -34.23 -19.46
N GLN A 28 -17.34 -35.46 -19.95
CA GLN A 28 -16.28 -36.01 -20.80
C GLN A 28 -16.33 -35.32 -22.17
N ASP A 29 -15.87 -34.08 -22.28
CA ASP A 29 -15.47 -33.44 -23.56
C ASP A 29 -14.62 -32.14 -23.44
N GLU A 30 -14.19 -31.71 -22.23
CA GLU A 30 -13.35 -30.48 -22.06
C GLU A 30 -11.96 -30.73 -21.44
N ALA A 31 -11.59 -31.98 -21.14
CA ALA A 31 -10.38 -32.32 -20.37
C ALA A 31 -9.05 -32.30 -21.15
N ALA A 32 -9.07 -31.87 -22.43
CA ALA A 32 -7.88 -31.82 -23.28
C ALA A 32 -7.23 -30.43 -23.34
N GLU A 33 -8.03 -29.34 -23.33
CA GLU A 33 -7.52 -27.96 -23.35
C GLU A 33 -6.99 -27.50 -21.99
N THR A 34 -7.65 -27.90 -20.89
CA THR A 34 -7.29 -27.48 -19.52
C THR A 34 -5.92 -27.98 -19.04
N LYS A 35 -5.41 -29.09 -19.59
CA LYS A 35 -4.07 -29.64 -19.26
C LYS A 35 -2.94 -28.84 -19.88
N ASP A 36 -3.16 -28.27 -21.06
CA ASP A 36 -2.16 -27.44 -21.73
C ASP A 36 -2.12 -26.04 -21.10
N GLU A 37 -3.27 -25.52 -20.68
CA GLU A 37 -3.37 -24.25 -19.93
C GLU A 37 -2.77 -24.35 -18.52
N SER A 38 -3.02 -25.42 -17.79
CA SER A 38 -2.40 -25.63 -16.47
C SER A 38 -0.89 -25.86 -16.58
N LYS A 39 -0.41 -26.48 -17.66
CA LYS A 39 1.02 -26.55 -17.96
C LYS A 39 1.60 -25.18 -18.35
N ALA A 40 0.88 -24.39 -19.15
CA ALA A 40 1.27 -23.03 -19.51
C ALA A 40 1.31 -22.11 -18.28
N TYR A 41 0.37 -22.27 -17.33
CA TYR A 41 0.39 -21.55 -16.06
C TYR A 41 1.57 -21.97 -15.19
N LEU A 42 1.91 -23.27 -15.12
CA LEU A 42 3.10 -23.75 -14.42
C LEU A 42 4.41 -23.27 -15.08
N GLU A 43 4.47 -23.22 -16.41
CA GLU A 43 5.60 -22.65 -17.15
C GLU A 43 5.71 -21.14 -16.93
N PHE A 44 4.60 -20.41 -16.92
CA PHE A 44 4.54 -18.99 -16.60
C PHE A 44 5.01 -18.72 -15.16
N LEU A 45 4.52 -19.49 -14.18
CA LEU A 45 4.95 -19.39 -12.79
C LEU A 45 6.44 -19.74 -12.63
N ASN A 46 6.94 -20.74 -13.37
CA ASN A 46 8.35 -21.10 -13.35
C ASN A 46 9.22 -19.98 -13.95
N ASP A 47 8.77 -19.37 -15.06
CA ASP A 47 9.45 -18.25 -15.72
C ASP A 47 9.43 -16.99 -14.84
N GLU A 48 8.31 -16.67 -14.17
CA GLU A 48 8.27 -15.61 -13.16
C GLU A 48 9.22 -15.91 -12.00
N ALA A 49 9.15 -17.10 -11.40
CA ALA A 49 10.01 -17.46 -10.26
C ALA A 49 11.51 -17.38 -10.63
N GLN A 50 11.89 -17.75 -11.85
CA GLN A 50 13.26 -17.60 -12.34
C GLN A 50 13.66 -16.15 -12.61
N LYS A 51 12.74 -15.31 -13.10
CA LYS A 51 12.98 -13.87 -13.24
C LYS A 51 13.25 -13.22 -11.88
N PHE A 52 12.52 -13.61 -10.84
CA PHE A 52 12.77 -13.16 -9.46
C PHE A 52 14.05 -13.74 -8.86
N SER A 53 14.37 -15.02 -9.14
CA SER A 53 15.59 -15.66 -8.62
C SER A 53 16.87 -15.16 -9.28
N ARG A 54 16.84 -14.78 -10.57
CA ARG A 54 18.00 -14.19 -11.26
C ARG A 54 18.35 -12.79 -10.77
N ALA A 55 17.40 -12.07 -10.16
CA ALA A 55 17.70 -10.83 -9.45
C ALA A 55 18.51 -11.07 -8.16
N THR A 56 18.65 -12.32 -7.71
CA THR A 56 19.31 -12.69 -6.43
C THR A 56 20.66 -13.40 -6.61
N ASP A 57 20.96 -13.92 -7.80
CA ASP A 57 22.11 -14.84 -8.02
C ASP A 57 23.37 -14.17 -8.63
N ASP A 58 23.30 -12.89 -9.04
CA ASP A 58 24.47 -12.16 -9.54
C ASP A 58 25.29 -11.58 -8.37
N GLY A 59 26.01 -12.45 -7.66
CA GLY A 59 27.33 -12.17 -7.06
C GLY A 59 27.52 -11.07 -5.99
N GLU A 60 26.52 -10.26 -5.64
CA GLU A 60 26.60 -9.23 -4.60
C GLU A 60 25.51 -9.49 -3.54
N ALA A 61 25.65 -10.62 -2.84
CA ALA A 61 24.72 -11.10 -1.81
C ALA A 61 24.69 -10.23 -0.52
N ASP A 62 25.35 -9.08 -0.50
CA ASP A 62 25.31 -8.10 0.59
C ASP A 62 24.63 -6.77 0.18
N GLU A 63 24.19 -6.66 -1.08
CA GLU A 63 23.34 -5.57 -1.57
C GLU A 63 22.02 -6.11 -2.13
N LEU A 64 21.50 -7.18 -1.52
CA LEU A 64 20.07 -7.49 -1.59
C LEU A 64 19.33 -6.48 -0.73
N GLY A 65 19.38 -5.23 -1.20
CA GLY A 65 18.82 -4.06 -0.56
C GLY A 65 17.38 -4.37 -0.19
N GLU A 66 17.15 -4.33 1.12
CA GLU A 66 15.85 -4.28 1.80
C GLU A 66 14.90 -3.22 1.18
N ASP A 67 15.40 -2.38 0.26
CA ASP A 67 14.69 -1.36 -0.51
C ASP A 67 14.07 -1.81 -1.86
N SER A 68 14.36 -3.00 -2.43
CA SER A 68 14.09 -3.19 -3.88
C SER A 68 12.75 -3.80 -4.34
N VAL A 69 11.84 -4.23 -3.46
CA VAL A 69 10.45 -4.53 -3.89
C VAL A 69 9.46 -4.20 -2.76
N LEU A 70 9.55 -2.98 -2.21
CA LEU A 70 8.33 -2.37 -1.66
C LEU A 70 7.40 -2.19 -2.85
N LEU A 71 6.40 -3.07 -2.96
CA LEU A 71 5.32 -2.93 -3.93
C LEU A 71 4.64 -1.59 -3.65
N GLU A 72 5.11 -0.52 -4.30
CA GLU A 72 4.51 0.81 -4.20
C GLU A 72 3.04 0.66 -4.57
N SER A 73 2.19 0.73 -3.55
CA SER A 73 0.76 0.73 -3.74
C SER A 73 0.43 1.99 -4.54
N PRO A 74 -0.53 1.94 -5.48
CA PRO A 74 -1.09 3.15 -6.08
C PRO A 74 -1.52 4.20 -5.03
N LEU A 75 -1.81 3.77 -3.79
CA LEU A 75 -2.14 4.64 -2.67
C LEU A 75 -0.93 5.39 -2.08
N ASP A 76 0.30 4.88 -2.22
CA ASP A 76 1.51 5.49 -1.66
C ASP A 76 1.87 6.81 -2.36
N LYS A 77 1.30 7.05 -3.54
CA LYS A 77 1.47 8.29 -4.32
C LYS A 77 0.53 9.40 -3.86
N ILE A 78 -0.44 9.08 -3.00
CA ILE A 78 -1.47 10.03 -2.55
C ILE A 78 -1.14 10.45 -1.13
N GLU A 79 -0.96 11.75 -0.94
CA GLU A 79 -0.87 12.35 0.39
C GLU A 79 -2.25 12.81 0.85
N PRO A 80 -3.00 11.99 1.64
CA PRO A 80 -4.41 12.24 1.94
C PRO A 80 -4.62 13.53 2.75
N TYR A 81 -3.69 13.85 3.66
CA TYR A 81 -3.74 15.06 4.47
C TYR A 81 -3.63 16.33 3.63
N GLN A 82 -2.68 16.35 2.68
CA GLN A 82 -2.52 17.48 1.76
C GLN A 82 -3.74 17.62 0.85
N LEU A 83 -4.22 16.51 0.30
CA LEU A 83 -5.38 16.51 -0.59
C LEU A 83 -6.62 17.04 0.13
N PHE A 84 -6.90 16.54 1.33
CA PHE A 84 -8.02 17.01 2.14
C PHE A 84 -7.91 18.51 2.43
N LYS A 85 -6.74 18.97 2.89
CA LYS A 85 -6.50 20.40 3.16
C LYS A 85 -6.72 21.25 1.91
N ALA A 86 -6.18 20.84 0.76
CA ALA A 86 -6.32 21.56 -0.50
C ALA A 86 -7.79 21.66 -0.93
N ILE A 87 -8.54 20.55 -0.90
CA ILE A 87 -9.97 20.54 -1.23
C ILE A 87 -10.75 21.48 -0.30
N LEU A 88 -10.48 21.42 1.00
CA LEU A 88 -11.19 22.22 1.98
C LEU A 88 -10.88 23.72 1.82
N MET A 89 -9.63 24.08 1.53
CA MET A 89 -9.23 25.46 1.21
C MET A 89 -9.86 25.95 -0.09
N THR A 90 -9.87 25.12 -1.15
CA THR A 90 -10.54 25.45 -2.41
C THR A 90 -12.04 25.65 -2.19
N MET A 91 -12.69 24.77 -1.43
CA MET A 91 -14.10 24.91 -1.08
C MET A 91 -14.39 26.21 -0.33
N GLN A 92 -13.52 26.60 0.61
CA GLN A 92 -13.66 27.87 1.34
C GLN A 92 -13.52 29.09 0.42
N GLN A 93 -12.65 29.03 -0.60
CA GLN A 93 -12.42 30.12 -1.55
C GLN A 93 -13.50 30.22 -2.62
N GLU A 94 -13.86 29.09 -3.25
CA GLU A 94 -14.78 29.06 -4.38
C GLU A 94 -16.25 29.07 -3.94
N GLN A 95 -16.56 28.44 -2.80
CA GLN A 95 -17.93 28.27 -2.32
C GLN A 95 -18.06 28.59 -0.82
N PRO A 96 -17.81 29.86 -0.41
CA PRO A 96 -17.76 30.23 1.01
C PRO A 96 -19.08 29.97 1.75
N GLN A 97 -20.22 30.10 1.06
CA GLN A 97 -21.54 29.80 1.64
C GLN A 97 -21.72 28.31 1.91
N PHE A 98 -21.28 27.45 0.99
CA PHE A 98 -21.34 26.01 1.17
C PHE A 98 -20.42 25.55 2.30
N TYR A 99 -19.18 26.06 2.33
CA TYR A 99 -18.25 25.81 3.43
C TYR A 99 -18.82 26.24 4.79
N ALA A 100 -19.40 27.44 4.88
CA ALA A 100 -20.01 27.92 6.13
C ALA A 100 -21.18 27.03 6.58
N ASN A 101 -21.98 26.55 5.63
CA ASN A 101 -23.10 25.65 5.92
C ASN A 101 -22.61 24.28 6.41
N LEU A 102 -21.63 23.69 5.72
CA LEU A 102 -21.01 22.43 6.13
C LEU A 102 -20.36 22.55 7.51
N ALA A 103 -19.47 23.54 7.69
CA ALA A 103 -18.77 23.76 8.96
C ALA A 103 -19.74 24.05 10.12
N GLY A 104 -20.85 24.75 9.85
CA GLY A 104 -21.88 25.06 10.84
C GLY A 104 -22.69 23.85 11.32
N HIS A 105 -22.76 22.77 10.53
CA HIS A 105 -23.44 21.52 10.92
C HIS A 105 -22.53 20.53 11.67
N LEU A 106 -21.22 20.76 11.63
CA LEU A 106 -20.26 19.94 12.35
C LEU A 106 -20.33 20.20 13.85
N SER A 107 -20.13 19.14 14.64
CA SER A 107 -19.96 19.28 16.08
C SER A 107 -18.65 20.01 16.41
N ALA A 108 -18.53 20.52 17.65
CA ALA A 108 -17.28 21.13 18.09
C ALA A 108 -16.09 20.15 18.06
N GLU A 109 -16.36 18.86 18.29
CA GLU A 109 -15.37 17.78 18.19
C GLU A 109 -14.90 17.60 16.74
N ASP A 110 -15.83 17.51 15.79
CA ASP A 110 -15.51 17.35 14.37
C ASP A 110 -14.76 18.57 13.82
N GLN A 111 -15.16 19.78 14.23
CA GLN A 111 -14.43 21.00 13.90
C GLN A 111 -12.99 20.95 14.43
N GLY A 112 -12.79 20.48 15.66
CA GLY A 112 -11.46 20.27 16.25
C GLY A 112 -10.65 19.21 15.50
N MET A 113 -11.28 18.13 15.06
CA MET A 113 -10.65 17.08 14.26
C MET A 113 -10.16 17.62 12.92
N ILE A 114 -11.00 18.39 12.21
CA ILE A 114 -10.62 19.03 10.94
C ILE A 114 -9.40 19.95 11.12
N GLN A 115 -9.37 20.77 12.19
CA GLN A 115 -8.21 21.62 12.49
C GLN A 115 -6.94 20.82 12.78
N SER A 116 -7.09 19.68 13.48
CA SER A 116 -5.97 18.76 13.75
C SER A 116 -5.45 18.13 12.46
N ILE A 117 -6.32 17.75 11.52
CA ILE A 117 -5.94 17.23 10.20
C ILE A 117 -5.21 18.31 9.38
N MET A 118 -5.67 19.56 9.40
CA MET A 118 -4.98 20.67 8.73
C MET A 118 -3.57 20.89 9.31
N THR A 119 -3.45 20.86 10.64
CA THR A 119 -2.15 20.99 11.31
C THR A 119 -1.23 19.83 10.94
N LYS A 120 -1.76 18.60 10.91
CA LYS A 120 -0.99 17.42 10.49
C LYS A 120 -0.50 17.53 9.05
N ALA A 121 -1.33 18.07 8.15
CA ALA A 121 -0.91 18.37 6.79
C ALA A 121 0.27 19.36 6.79
N ASP A 122 0.22 20.44 7.56
CA ASP A 122 1.33 21.40 7.62
C ASP A 122 2.63 20.78 8.15
N GLU A 123 2.54 19.93 9.17
CA GLU A 123 3.69 19.18 9.70
C GLU A 123 4.33 18.28 8.64
N ILE A 124 3.52 17.51 7.90
CA ILE A 124 3.99 16.61 6.83
C ILE A 124 4.66 17.42 5.72
N ALA A 125 4.06 18.52 5.27
CA ALA A 125 4.63 19.37 4.24
C ALA A 125 5.97 19.98 4.67
N ALA A 126 6.07 20.43 5.93
CA ALA A 126 7.32 20.94 6.48
C ALA A 126 8.40 19.85 6.55
N GLN A 127 8.04 18.63 6.96
CA GLN A 127 8.96 17.49 7.03
C GLN A 127 9.47 17.08 5.65
N GLN A 128 8.58 16.99 4.66
CA GLN A 128 8.95 16.69 3.27
C GLN A 128 9.87 17.77 2.69
N ALA A 129 9.58 19.05 2.94
CA ALA A 129 10.44 20.15 2.49
C ALA A 129 11.84 20.10 3.13
N GLN A 130 11.94 19.75 4.41
CA GLN A 130 13.23 19.57 5.09
C GLN A 130 14.00 18.36 4.53
N GLN A 131 13.34 17.23 4.32
CA GLN A 131 13.97 16.04 3.75
C GLN A 131 14.50 16.30 2.34
N ALA A 132 13.72 16.98 1.49
CA ALA A 132 14.14 17.37 0.15
C ALA A 132 15.37 18.30 0.16
N GLN A 133 15.47 19.22 1.14
CA GLN A 133 16.64 20.11 1.29
C GLN A 133 17.91 19.35 1.72
N LEU A 134 17.77 18.30 2.54
CA LEU A 134 18.90 17.47 2.95
C LEU A 134 19.43 16.61 1.79
N LEU A 135 18.54 16.02 0.99
CA LEU A 135 18.89 15.26 -0.21
C LEU A 135 19.57 16.17 -1.26
N ALA A 136 19.07 17.39 -1.45
CA ALA A 136 19.67 18.36 -2.37
C ALA A 136 21.08 18.79 -1.96
N GLN A 137 21.38 18.88 -0.66
CA GLN A 137 22.73 19.18 -0.16
C GLN A 137 23.70 18.00 -0.32
N GLN A 138 23.23 16.75 -0.16
CA GLN A 138 24.08 15.56 -0.38
C GLN A 138 24.44 15.34 -1.85
N GLY A 139 23.57 15.73 -2.79
CA GLY A 139 23.84 15.67 -4.24
C GLY A 139 24.80 16.73 -4.79
N GLN A 140 25.32 17.65 -3.96
CA GLN A 140 26.16 18.78 -4.38
C GLN A 140 27.64 18.69 -3.98
N LEU A 141 28.16 17.52 -3.59
CA LEU A 141 29.61 17.34 -3.41
C LEU A 141 30.35 17.64 -4.73
N PRO A 142 31.22 18.67 -4.81
CA PRO A 142 31.89 19.03 -6.05
C PRO A 142 32.89 17.94 -6.47
N PRO A 143 33.05 17.66 -7.78
CA PRO A 143 34.10 16.77 -8.24
C PRO A 143 35.45 17.40 -7.89
N ASN A 144 36.16 16.71 -7.01
CA ASN A 144 37.58 16.80 -6.70
C ASN A 144 38.37 17.66 -7.71
N SER A 145 38.64 18.92 -7.36
CA SER A 145 39.62 19.75 -8.05
C SER A 145 41.02 19.19 -7.77
N ALA A 146 41.46 18.25 -8.59
CA ALA A 146 42.84 17.79 -8.61
C ALA A 146 43.77 18.99 -8.94
N PRO A 147 44.82 19.25 -8.15
CA PRO A 147 45.79 20.29 -8.47
C PRO A 147 46.62 19.81 -9.67
N ALA A 148 46.56 20.56 -10.77
CA ALA A 148 47.46 20.35 -11.90
C ALA A 148 48.91 20.60 -11.44
N SER A 149 49.77 19.60 -11.62
CA SER A 149 51.24 19.72 -11.55
C SER A 149 51.82 19.64 -12.95
#